data_AF-A0A930M760-F1
#
_entry.id   AF-A0A930M760-F1
#
_cell.length_a   1.000
_cell.length_b   1.000
_cell.length_c   1.000
_cell.angle_alpha   90.00
_cell.angle_beta   90.00
_cell.angle_gamma   90.00
#
_symmetry.space_group_name_H-M   'P 1'
#
loop_
_entity.id
_entity.type
_entity.pdbx_description
1 polymer ?
#
loop_
_entity_poly.entity_id
_entity_poly.type
_entity_poly.pdbx_seq_one_letter_code
_entity_poly.pdbx_strand_id
1 'polypeptide(L)' 'MITFENIRETNRMITENRLDVRTITMGISLRDCAHPNLEKFCQNVYEKITRSAEYLVQTGED' A
#
# COMPACT_ATOMS: atom_id res chain seq x y z
N MET A 1 -17.08 12.84 -0.55
CA MET A 1 -15.98 13.71 -0.98
C MET A 1 -15.30 14.22 0.28
N ILE A 2 -13.98 14.11 0.38
CA ILE A 2 -13.23 14.58 1.56
C ILE A 2 -13.17 16.11 1.50
N THR A 3 -13.52 16.79 2.59
CA THR A 3 -13.52 18.26 2.68
C THR A 3 -12.32 18.77 3.50
N PHE A 4 -11.99 20.05 3.37
CA PHE A 4 -10.92 20.67 4.18
C PHE A 4 -11.17 20.57 5.68
N GLU A 5 -12.44 20.66 6.12
CA GLU A 5 -12.80 20.52 7.53
C GLU A 5 -12.52 19.11 8.05
N ASN A 6 -12.78 18.06 7.24
CA ASN A 6 -12.45 16.69 7.62
C ASN A 6 -10.93 16.48 7.78
N ILE A 7 -10.12 17.13 6.95
CA ILE A 7 -8.65 17.07 7.05
C ILE A 7 -8.19 17.75 8.36
N ARG A 8 -8.73 18.94 8.66
CA ARG A 8 -8.43 19.66 9.91
C ARG A 8 -8.79 18.84 11.15
N GLU A 9 -9.99 18.25 11.16
CA GLU A 9 -10.47 17.44 12.28
C GLU A 9 -9.62 16.17 12.46
N THR A 10 -9.27 15.49 11.37
CA THR A 10 -8.41 14.30 11.42
C THR A 10 -7.02 14.63 11.97
N ASN A 11 -6.41 15.74 11.52
CA ASN A 11 -5.13 16.21 12.05
C ASN A 11 -5.21 16.50 13.55
N ARG A 12 -6.29 17.16 14.01
CA ARG A 12 -6.53 17.40 15.44
C ARG A 12 -6.60 16.08 16.21
N MET A 13 -7.35 15.10 15.72
CA MET A 13 -7.48 13.80 16.38
C MET A 13 -6.15 13.07 16.51
N ILE A 14 -5.31 13.09 15.46
CA ILE A 14 -3.98 12.46 15.49
C ILE A 14 -3.12 13.06 16.60
N THR A 15 -3.08 14.39 16.70
CA THR A 15 -2.25 15.10 17.69
C THR A 15 -2.80 15.00 19.12
N GLU A 16 -4.10 15.29 19.31
CA GLU A 16 -4.70 15.37 20.66
C GLU A 16 -4.93 13.99 21.28
N ASN A 17 -5.27 12.98 20.46
CA ASN A 17 -5.54 11.62 20.95
C ASN A 17 -4.35 10.66 20.79
N ARG A 18 -3.20 11.14 20.27
CA ARG A 18 -1.96 10.36 20.08
C ARG A 18 -2.17 9.10 19.24
N LEU A 19 -2.83 9.24 18.09
CA LEU A 19 -3.06 8.13 17.17
C LEU A 19 -1.81 7.86 16.33
N ASP A 20 -1.47 6.59 16.15
CA ASP A 20 -0.38 6.12 15.30
C ASP A 20 -0.88 5.18 14.19
N VAL A 21 -0.19 5.21 13.05
CA VAL A 21 -0.41 4.24 11.97
C VAL A 21 0.35 2.95 12.31
N ARG A 22 -0.39 1.86 12.53
CA ARG A 22 0.19 0.56 12.93
C ARG A 22 0.71 -0.25 11.75
N THR A 23 0.10 -0.10 10.59
CA THR A 23 0.43 -0.85 9.38
C THR A 23 -0.13 -0.14 8.15
N ILE A 24 0.61 -0.23 7.05
CA ILE A 24 0.16 0.15 5.72
C ILE A 24 0.20 -1.13 4.89
N THR A 25 -0.95 -1.51 4.32
CA THR A 25 -1.07 -2.73 3.52
C THR A 25 -1.42 -2.35 2.09
N MET A 26 -0.60 -2.83 1.14
CA MET A 26 -0.88 -2.73 -0.29
C MET A 26 -1.44 -4.06 -0.80
N GLY A 27 -2.68 -4.04 -1.31
CA GLY A 27 -3.26 -5.19 -1.97
C GLY A 27 -2.78 -5.30 -3.42
N ILE A 28 -2.18 -6.43 -3.78
CA ILE A 28 -1.68 -6.69 -5.14
C ILE A 28 -2.41 -7.91 -5.72
N SER A 29 -3.17 -7.70 -6.80
CA SER A 29 -3.84 -8.78 -7.50
C SER A 29 -2.83 -9.61 -8.30
N LEU A 30 -2.88 -10.94 -8.18
CA LEU A 30 -2.02 -11.88 -8.93
C LEU A 30 -2.74 -12.52 -10.12
N ARG A 31 -3.97 -12.11 -10.44
CA ARG A 31 -4.81 -12.78 -11.45
C ARG A 31 -4.19 -12.73 -12.85
N ASP A 32 -3.52 -11.64 -13.18
CA ASP A 32 -2.78 -11.40 -14.43
C ASP A 32 -1.39 -12.04 -14.45
N CYS A 33 -0.90 -12.60 -13.33
CA CYS A 33 0.34 -13.35 -13.30
C CYS A 33 0.19 -14.78 -13.84
N ALA A 34 -1.05 -15.26 -14.03
CA ALA A 34 -1.37 -16.64 -14.40
C ALA A 34 -0.65 -17.08 -15.67
N HIS A 35 0.07 -18.20 -15.60
CA HIS A 35 0.83 -18.74 -16.71
C HIS A 35 0.91 -20.28 -16.60
N PRO A 36 0.79 -21.05 -17.71
CA PRO A 36 0.79 -22.52 -17.68
C PRO A 36 2.13 -23.13 -17.24
N ASN A 37 3.25 -22.46 -17.53
CA ASN A 37 4.55 -22.79 -16.97
C ASN A 37 4.71 -22.14 -15.58
N LEU A 38 5.05 -22.96 -14.58
CA LEU A 38 5.17 -22.56 -13.17
C LEU A 38 6.31 -21.57 -12.92
N GLU A 39 7.46 -21.74 -13.56
CA GLU A 39 8.60 -20.82 -13.39
C GLU A 39 8.24 -19.41 -13.85
N LYS A 40 7.57 -19.31 -15.00
CA LYS A 40 7.06 -18.03 -15.52
C LYS A 40 5.98 -17.42 -14.62
N PHE A 41 5.09 -18.23 -14.05
CA PHE A 41 4.12 -17.74 -13.05
C PHE A 41 4.84 -17.13 -11.84
N CYS A 42 5.83 -17.84 -11.28
CA CYS A 42 6.61 -17.35 -10.13
C CYS A 42 7.36 -16.05 -10.47
N GLN A 43 7.96 -15.97 -11.67
CA GLN A 43 8.61 -14.76 -12.14
C GLN A 43 7.64 -13.58 -12.25
N ASN A 44 6.47 -13.78 -12.87
CA ASN A 44 5.44 -12.76 -12.99
C ASN A 44 4.96 -12.24 -11.62
N VAL A 45 4.81 -13.12 -10.63
CA VAL A 45 4.44 -12.75 -9.25
C VAL A 45 5.53 -11.89 -8.62
N TYR A 46 6.80 -12.31 -8.73
CA TYR A 46 7.93 -11.59 -8.17
C TYR A 46 8.04 -10.18 -8.77
N GLU A 47 8.08 -10.08 -10.10
CA GLU A 47 8.18 -8.80 -10.81
C GLU A 47 7.01 -7.87 -10.49
N LYS A 48 5.79 -8.42 -10.38
CA LYS A 48 4.62 -7.61 -10.06
C LYS A 48 4.69 -7.05 -8.65
N ILE A 49 5.06 -7.86 -7.67
CA ILE A 49 5.15 -7.42 -6.27
C ILE A 49 6.26 -6.37 -6.13
N THR A 50 7.45 -6.66 -6.65
CA THR A 50 8.61 -5.75 -6.49
C THR A 50 8.39 -4.42 -7.18
N ARG A 51 7.81 -4.40 -8.39
CA ARG A 51 7.49 -3.16 -9.09
C ARG A 51 6.35 -2.38 -8.44
N SER A 52 5.27 -3.06 -8.03
CA SER A 52 4.09 -2.35 -7.50
C SER A 52 4.33 -1.77 -6.11
N ALA A 53 5.15 -2.45 -5.30
CA ALA A 53 5.45 -2.04 -3.93
C ALA A 53 6.82 -1.35 -3.79
N GLU A 54 7.47 -0.96 -4.89
CA GLU A 54 8.87 -0.47 -4.90
C GLU A 54 9.08 0.74 -3.96
N TYR A 55 8.06 1.57 -3.77
CA TYR A 55 8.09 2.76 -2.92
C TYR A 55 7.26 2.62 -1.63
N LEU A 56 6.65 1.46 -1.35
CA LEU A 56 5.69 1.33 -0.24
C LEU A 56 6.31 1.69 1.11
N VAL A 57 7.54 1.25 1.36
CA VAL A 57 8.25 1.54 2.62
C VAL A 57 8.65 3.01 2.66
N GLN A 58 9.28 3.51 1.59
CA GLN A 58 9.73 4.90 1.53
C GLN A 58 8.56 5.87 1.76
N THR A 59 7.44 5.70 1.05
CA THR A 59 6.23 6.55 1.23
C THR A 59 5.59 6.39 2.61
N GLY A 60 5.79 5.26 3.30
CA GLY A 60 5.30 5.05 4.66
C GLY A 60 6.17 5.68 5.74
N GLU A 61 7.43 5.97 5.43
CA GLU A 61 8.43 6.54 6.35
C GLU A 61 8.74 8.02 6.06
N ASP A 62 8.45 8.52 4.86
CA ASP A 62 8.53 9.93 4.44
C ASP A 62 7.46 10.82 5.13
#